data_AF-A0A7X9S1E0-F1
#
_entry.id   AF-A0A7X9S1E0-F1
#
_cell.length_a   1.000
_cell.length_b   1.000
_cell.length_c   1.000
_cell.angle_alpha   90.00
_cell.angle_beta   90.00
_cell.angle_gamma   90.00
#
_symmetry.space_group_name_H-M   'P 1'
#
loop_
_entity.id
_entity.type
_entity.pdbx_description
1 polymer ?
#
loop_
_entity_poly.entity_id
_entity_poly.type
_entity_poly.pdbx_seq_one_letter_code
_entity_poly.pdbx_strand_id
1 'polypeptide(L)'
;MTANNNTLIEAKNERKYLTLQEQEELLRVSSKHIRNHTIILLMLHAGCRITEALNLRISDIDFRARLVHVTSLKKRKDHKTRVRKVPMSTLLYKALVEYCTQLHLSGDQKLFERNGIALTRTAINKVLKKYEMKSSLLAGTNLYPHKLRHTFATMLRTEGAKTEDIKDALGHQNISTSLIYAHQEPKTLKELVEASTNRHKPKTLLGKLKQGISQRVTSVFRKDKTVLPNINVLGRNSLTMVGRKKEMTQLLSAVNRDINTIILGDTGVGKSMLLESLIKSSGRKVLKFDDTRGLKKSLTNTLLLLFEGDKEEVKKLMFRDVEEKDIQIKISKENTLNIAKMLCSVCEHKEYILSFENLDDISPASVRVMEILAEHFVIVGTARMVPVSKATFLWNFERIQLSNLSRNDAMGLIFRQTSHFECEDLAHLKTALWESSQGNPRMILQMIDRLSKESYLDRDVVNEITETYLGRELKQLDMSVYFLLLFGGLAVLRYMSAEVGNNSLRFIGGGFMIFTLFARYFFNSFRRGRV
;
A
#
# COMPACT_ATOMS: atom_id res chain seq x y z
N MET A 1 -30.21 -10.58 44.85
CA MET A 1 -29.28 -10.39 43.71
C MET A 1 -29.65 -9.10 42.97
N THR A 2 -29.26 -7.95 43.53
CA THR A 2 -29.57 -6.61 43.00
C THR A 2 -28.35 -5.70 43.12
N ALA A 3 -27.19 -6.24 42.76
CA ALA A 3 -25.95 -5.48 42.65
C ALA A 3 -25.34 -5.78 41.27
N ASN A 4 -25.50 -4.84 40.32
CA ASN A 4 -24.54 -4.58 39.23
C ASN A 4 -25.01 -3.56 38.17
N ASN A 5 -26.26 -3.08 38.19
CA ASN A 5 -26.69 -2.12 37.17
C ASN A 5 -26.22 -0.68 37.46
N ASN A 6 -26.19 -0.23 38.71
CA ASN A 6 -25.75 1.14 39.02
C ASN A 6 -24.24 1.36 38.82
N THR A 7 -23.40 0.40 39.21
CA THR A 7 -21.94 0.47 39.02
C THR A 7 -21.53 0.46 37.55
N LEU A 8 -22.23 -0.30 36.70
CA LEU A 8 -21.99 -0.29 35.25
C LEU A 8 -22.44 1.01 34.58
N ILE A 9 -23.51 1.64 35.07
CA ILE A 9 -23.99 2.93 34.56
C ILE A 9 -23.03 4.06 34.98
N GLU A 10 -22.53 4.06 36.22
CA GLU A 10 -21.52 5.02 36.70
C GLU A 10 -20.21 4.89 35.92
N ALA A 11 -19.70 3.67 35.71
CA ALA A 11 -18.51 3.41 34.90
C ALA A 11 -18.68 3.82 33.42
N LYS A 12 -19.90 3.74 32.86
CA LYS A 12 -20.20 4.26 31.51
C LYS A 12 -20.16 5.78 31.43
N ASN A 13 -20.56 6.46 32.50
CA ASN A 13 -20.67 7.92 32.56
C ASN A 13 -19.29 8.60 32.58
N GLU A 14 -18.28 7.95 33.15
CA GLU A 14 -16.89 8.46 33.20
C GLU A 14 -16.12 8.31 31.88
N ARG A 15 -16.47 7.32 31.03
CA ARG A 15 -15.74 7.06 29.78
C ARG A 15 -15.97 8.19 28.77
N LYS A 16 -14.90 8.81 28.28
CA LYS A 16 -14.95 9.89 27.27
C LYS A 16 -15.17 9.44 25.82
N TYR A 17 -15.31 8.13 25.57
CA TYR A 17 -15.46 7.54 24.23
C TYR A 17 -16.49 6.39 24.24
N LEU A 18 -16.95 5.97 23.05
CA LEU A 18 -17.88 4.85 22.87
C LEU A 18 -17.16 3.54 22.58
N THR A 19 -17.66 2.44 23.14
CA THR A 19 -17.23 1.09 22.77
C THR A 19 -17.72 0.70 21.38
N LEU A 20 -17.16 -0.38 20.82
CA LEU A 20 -17.55 -0.84 19.48
C LEU A 20 -19.05 -1.16 19.37
N GLN A 21 -19.59 -1.87 20.35
CA GLN A 21 -21.01 -2.25 20.38
C GLN A 21 -21.92 -1.01 20.47
N GLU A 22 -21.53 -0.01 21.26
CA GLU A 22 -22.25 1.26 21.37
C GLU A 22 -22.18 2.05 20.05
N GLN A 23 -21.05 2.03 19.35
CA GLN A 23 -20.93 2.67 18.03
C GLN A 23 -21.80 2.00 16.97
N GLU A 24 -21.78 0.66 16.91
CA GLU A 24 -22.64 -0.12 15.99
C GLU A 24 -24.12 0.17 16.25
N GLU A 25 -24.51 0.20 17.52
CA GLU A 25 -25.88 0.51 17.89
C GLU A 25 -26.27 1.94 17.52
N LEU A 26 -25.38 2.92 17.73
CA LEU A 26 -25.62 4.30 17.32
C LEU A 26 -25.78 4.42 15.80
N LEU A 27 -24.96 3.73 15.01
CA LEU A 27 -25.08 3.69 13.55
C LEU A 27 -26.37 3.00 13.11
N ARG A 28 -26.78 1.92 13.79
CA ARG A 28 -28.05 1.23 13.54
C ARG A 28 -29.25 2.13 13.81
N VAL A 29 -29.33 2.77 14.97
CA VAL A 29 -30.47 3.64 15.36
C VAL A 29 -30.54 4.89 14.48
N SER A 30 -29.39 5.43 14.06
CA SER A 30 -29.33 6.63 13.21
C SER A 30 -29.64 6.37 11.72
N SER A 31 -29.43 5.14 11.22
CA SER A 31 -29.63 4.77 9.81
C SER A 31 -31.01 5.14 9.23
N LYS A 32 -32.06 5.18 10.07
CA LYS A 32 -33.42 5.58 9.69
C LYS A 32 -33.54 7.03 9.21
N HIS A 33 -32.57 7.87 9.54
CA HIS A 33 -32.56 9.29 9.15
C HIS A 33 -31.23 9.60 8.49
N ILE A 34 -31.18 9.46 7.17
CA ILE A 34 -29.95 9.59 6.37
C ILE A 34 -29.14 10.86 6.70
N ARG A 35 -29.80 12.00 6.87
CA ARG A 35 -29.14 13.25 7.27
C ARG A 35 -28.40 13.13 8.61
N ASN A 36 -29.09 12.65 9.64
CA ASN A 36 -28.52 12.53 10.97
C ASN A 36 -27.43 11.46 10.99
N HIS A 37 -27.61 10.39 10.22
CA HIS A 37 -26.64 9.32 10.04
C HIS A 37 -25.34 9.84 9.42
N THR A 38 -25.42 10.61 8.34
CA THR A 38 -24.27 11.22 7.67
C THR A 38 -23.53 12.21 8.57
N ILE A 39 -24.26 13.03 9.35
CA ILE A 39 -23.65 13.94 10.34
C ILE A 39 -22.89 13.16 11.42
N ILE A 40 -23.49 12.07 11.95
CA ILE A 40 -22.83 11.23 12.96
C ILE A 40 -21.57 10.57 12.38
N LEU A 41 -21.63 10.06 11.15
CA LEU A 41 -20.47 9.48 10.46
C LEU A 41 -19.36 10.52 10.23
N LEU A 42 -19.66 11.77 9.87
CA LEU A 42 -18.64 12.82 9.74
C LEU A 42 -17.92 13.09 11.07
N MET A 43 -18.62 12.98 12.19
CA MET A 43 -18.01 13.14 13.51
C MET A 43 -17.22 11.91 13.96
N LEU A 44 -17.76 10.72 13.72
CA LEU A 44 -17.22 9.46 14.19
C LEU A 44 -16.11 8.89 13.29
N HIS A 45 -16.15 9.17 11.97
CA HIS A 45 -15.24 8.60 10.97
C HIS A 45 -14.32 9.64 10.31
N ALA A 46 -14.62 10.94 10.42
CA ALA A 46 -13.74 12.02 9.96
C ALA A 46 -13.36 12.99 11.09
N GLY A 47 -13.76 12.70 12.33
CA GLY A 47 -13.38 13.49 13.50
C GLY A 47 -13.85 14.95 13.46
N CYS A 48 -14.84 15.31 12.64
CA CYS A 48 -15.27 16.70 12.49
C CYS A 48 -15.82 17.26 13.81
N ARG A 49 -15.58 18.55 14.11
CA ARG A 49 -16.39 19.23 15.14
C ARG A 49 -17.80 19.40 14.58
N ILE A 50 -18.80 19.46 15.46
CA ILE A 50 -20.19 19.60 15.02
C ILE A 50 -20.42 20.87 14.20
N THR A 51 -19.82 21.99 14.59
CA THR A 51 -19.91 23.25 13.84
C THR A 51 -19.19 23.20 12.50
N GLU A 52 -18.13 22.41 12.38
CA GLU A 52 -17.43 22.19 11.10
C GLU A 52 -18.29 21.31 10.19
N ALA A 53 -18.80 20.19 10.71
CA ALA A 53 -19.65 19.26 9.96
C ALA A 53 -20.90 19.95 9.39
N LEU A 54 -21.56 20.81 10.19
CA LEU A 54 -22.76 21.54 9.77
C LEU A 54 -22.49 22.68 8.77
N ASN A 55 -21.24 23.11 8.61
CA ASN A 55 -20.86 24.17 7.67
C ASN A 55 -20.15 23.64 6.41
N LEU A 56 -19.97 22.32 6.27
CA LEU A 56 -19.39 21.73 5.07
C LEU A 56 -20.29 21.99 3.85
N ARG A 57 -19.64 22.33 2.73
CA ARG A 57 -20.25 22.50 1.41
C ARG A 57 -19.96 21.30 0.51
N ILE A 58 -20.65 21.23 -0.62
CA ILE A 58 -20.43 20.17 -1.61
C ILE A 58 -19.03 20.29 -2.22
N SER A 59 -18.54 21.52 -2.46
CA SER A 59 -17.18 21.78 -2.95
C SER A 59 -16.07 21.32 -1.98
N ASP A 60 -16.38 21.20 -0.68
CA ASP A 60 -15.45 20.69 0.32
C ASP A 60 -15.25 19.17 0.22
N ILE A 61 -16.09 18.45 -0.52
CA ILE A 61 -16.03 16.98 -0.66
C ILE A 61 -15.40 16.61 -1.99
N ASP A 62 -14.22 15.99 -1.93
CA ASP A 62 -13.58 15.37 -3.08
C ASP A 62 -13.92 13.87 -3.12
N PHE A 63 -14.96 13.53 -3.88
CA PHE A 63 -15.41 12.16 -4.08
C PHE A 63 -14.38 11.30 -4.84
N ARG A 64 -13.57 11.91 -5.72
CA ARG A 64 -12.56 11.19 -6.52
C ARG A 64 -11.37 10.80 -5.63
N ALA A 65 -10.81 11.74 -4.88
CA ALA A 65 -9.69 11.49 -3.97
C ALA A 65 -10.12 10.80 -2.66
N ARG A 66 -11.42 10.76 -2.37
CA ARG A 66 -12.02 10.35 -1.10
C ARG A 66 -11.49 11.19 0.07
N LEU A 67 -11.53 12.51 -0.08
CA LEU A 67 -11.10 13.47 0.94
C LEU A 67 -12.23 14.44 1.30
N VAL A 68 -12.35 14.76 2.59
CA VAL A 68 -13.16 15.88 3.09
C VAL A 68 -12.22 17.02 3.46
N HIS A 69 -12.44 18.18 2.85
CA HIS A 69 -11.74 19.43 3.16
C HIS A 69 -12.48 20.14 4.30
N VAL A 70 -11.93 20.04 5.52
CA VAL A 70 -12.57 20.65 6.69
C VAL A 70 -11.90 21.99 7.00
N THR A 71 -12.65 23.06 6.75
CA THR A 71 -12.24 24.43 7.05
C THR A 71 -12.39 24.71 8.54
N SER A 72 -11.29 25.07 9.21
CA SER A 72 -11.32 25.41 10.64
C SER A 72 -11.97 26.77 10.86
N LEU A 73 -13.09 26.80 11.59
CA LEU A 73 -13.83 28.02 11.94
C LEU A 73 -13.16 28.86 13.06
N LYS A 74 -12.15 28.31 13.75
CA LYS A 74 -11.44 29.03 14.81
C LYS A 74 -10.39 29.95 14.19
N LYS A 75 -10.61 31.27 14.25
CA LYS A 75 -9.58 32.28 13.93
C LYS A 75 -8.40 32.09 14.89
N ARG A 76 -7.22 31.85 14.32
CA ARG A 76 -5.95 31.78 15.06
C ARG A 76 -5.30 33.16 15.07
N LYS A 77 -4.30 33.37 15.93
CA LYS A 77 -3.56 34.64 16.07
C LYS A 77 -2.96 35.15 14.73
N ASP A 78 -2.73 34.25 13.78
CA ASP A 78 -2.17 34.53 12.45
C ASP A 78 -3.25 34.86 11.38
N HIS A 79 -4.54 34.93 11.74
CA HIS A 79 -5.67 35.23 10.84
C HIS A 79 -5.82 34.32 9.60
N LYS A 80 -4.99 33.29 9.44
CA LYS A 80 -5.05 32.34 8.31
C LYS A 80 -6.07 31.23 8.57
N THR A 81 -6.97 31.06 7.61
CA THR A 81 -7.91 29.92 7.57
C THR A 81 -7.13 28.66 7.20
N ARG A 82 -7.07 27.67 8.11
CA ARG A 82 -6.49 26.35 7.78
C ARG A 82 -7.57 25.39 7.33
N VAL A 83 -7.36 24.78 6.17
CA VAL A 83 -8.15 23.66 5.65
C VAL A 83 -7.37 22.38 5.93
N ARG A 84 -8.00 21.40 6.60
CA ARG A 84 -7.42 20.07 6.79
C ARG A 84 -8.07 19.07 5.86
N LYS A 85 -7.28 18.16 5.30
CA LYS A 85 -7.76 17.09 4.41
C LYS A 85 -7.92 15.82 5.21
N VAL A 86 -9.15 15.36 5.39
CA VAL A 86 -9.44 14.12 6.15
C VAL A 86 -9.89 13.03 5.17
N PRO A 87 -9.21 11.87 5.14
CA PRO A 87 -9.65 10.74 4.32
C PRO A 87 -11.04 10.22 4.71
N MET A 88 -11.86 9.88 3.72
CA MET A 88 -13.17 9.26 3.95
C MET A 88 -13.02 7.75 4.11
N SER A 89 -13.60 7.21 5.20
CA SER A 89 -13.86 5.77 5.29
C SER A 89 -14.87 5.30 4.23
N THR A 90 -14.84 4.02 3.86
CA THR A 90 -15.83 3.46 2.92
C THR A 90 -17.29 3.67 3.38
N LEU A 91 -17.57 3.58 4.68
CA LEU A 91 -18.92 3.83 5.22
C LEU A 91 -19.33 5.29 5.08
N LEU A 92 -18.42 6.23 5.40
CA LEU A 92 -18.67 7.66 5.25
C LEU A 92 -18.87 8.05 3.78
N TYR A 93 -18.04 7.51 2.88
CA TYR A 93 -18.17 7.73 1.44
C TYR A 93 -19.55 7.31 0.92
N LYS A 94 -20.00 6.09 1.26
CA LYS A 94 -21.32 5.60 0.86
C LYS A 94 -22.44 6.48 1.38
N ALA A 95 -22.40 6.84 2.66
CA ALA A 95 -23.43 7.69 3.27
C ALA A 95 -23.48 9.10 2.66
N LEU A 96 -22.33 9.67 2.28
CA LEU A 96 -22.27 10.97 1.59
C LEU A 96 -22.81 10.89 0.16
N VAL A 97 -22.43 9.86 -0.60
CA VAL A 97 -22.97 9.64 -1.95
C VAL A 97 -24.48 9.44 -1.91
N GLU A 98 -24.97 8.57 -1.03
CA GLU A 98 -26.40 8.30 -0.87
C GLU A 98 -27.17 9.58 -0.47
N TYR A 99 -26.64 10.35 0.47
CA TYR A 99 -27.24 11.60 0.93
C TYR A 99 -27.31 12.66 -0.17
N CYS A 100 -26.21 12.88 -0.90
CA CYS A 100 -26.19 13.86 -2.00
C CYS A 100 -27.12 13.45 -3.15
N THR A 101 -27.19 12.16 -3.46
CA THR A 101 -28.04 11.62 -4.53
C THR A 101 -29.53 11.75 -4.17
N GLN A 102 -29.93 11.35 -2.97
CA GLN A 102 -31.34 11.41 -2.55
C GLN A 102 -31.90 12.84 -2.52
N LEU A 103 -31.06 13.83 -2.17
CA LEU A 103 -31.46 15.23 -2.09
C LEU A 103 -31.19 16.02 -3.37
N HIS A 104 -30.72 15.38 -4.45
CA HIS A 104 -30.38 15.99 -5.74
C HIS A 104 -29.53 17.26 -5.58
N LEU A 105 -28.60 17.23 -4.61
CA LEU A 105 -27.84 18.41 -4.27
C LEU A 105 -26.91 18.79 -5.43
N SER A 106 -27.12 19.99 -5.97
CA SER A 106 -26.38 20.53 -7.12
C SER A 106 -25.79 21.90 -6.76
N GLY A 107 -24.63 22.26 -7.31
CA GLY A 107 -23.95 23.54 -7.04
C GLY A 107 -23.23 23.62 -5.68
N ASP A 108 -22.64 24.79 -5.35
CA ASP A 108 -21.91 25.01 -4.09
C ASP A 108 -22.82 25.43 -2.92
N GLN A 109 -23.69 24.52 -2.50
CA GLN A 109 -24.56 24.70 -1.32
C GLN A 109 -24.02 23.96 -0.09
N LYS A 110 -24.49 24.34 1.11
CA LYS A 110 -24.14 23.60 2.34
C LYS A 110 -24.80 22.23 2.30
N LEU A 111 -24.12 21.22 2.83
CA LEU A 111 -24.62 19.85 2.86
C LEU A 111 -25.84 19.67 3.77
N PHE A 112 -25.87 20.38 4.91
CA PHE A 112 -26.85 20.14 5.96
C PHE A 112 -27.75 21.35 6.19
N GLU A 113 -28.73 21.51 5.30
CA GLU A 113 -29.78 22.52 5.42
C GLU A 113 -31.16 21.86 5.60
N ARG A 114 -32.05 22.58 6.25
CA ARG A 114 -33.48 22.24 6.31
C ARG A 114 -34.26 23.47 5.85
N ASN A 115 -34.86 23.40 4.68
CA ASN A 115 -35.64 24.50 4.09
C ASN A 115 -34.84 25.82 4.02
N GLY A 116 -33.55 25.76 3.63
CA GLY A 116 -32.67 26.93 3.57
C GLY A 116 -32.13 27.42 4.92
N ILE A 117 -32.48 26.76 6.03
CA ILE A 117 -32.00 27.12 7.37
C ILE A 117 -30.91 26.12 7.80
N ALA A 118 -29.76 26.66 8.20
CA ALA A 118 -28.65 25.87 8.72
C ALA A 118 -29.05 25.16 10.03
N LEU A 119 -28.68 23.89 10.14
CA LEU A 119 -28.88 23.12 11.36
C LEU A 119 -28.05 23.68 12.53
N THR A 120 -28.63 23.68 13.73
CA THR A 120 -27.95 24.15 14.94
C THR A 120 -27.33 22.99 15.72
N ARG A 121 -26.23 23.28 16.44
CA ARG A 121 -25.61 22.32 17.37
C ARG A 121 -26.62 21.75 18.37
N THR A 122 -27.52 22.59 18.87
CA THR A 122 -28.55 22.21 19.85
C THR A 122 -29.52 21.18 19.28
N ALA A 123 -29.88 21.28 17.99
CA ALA A 123 -30.72 20.28 17.34
C ALA A 123 -30.05 18.90 17.29
N ILE A 124 -28.75 18.85 16.96
CA ILE A 124 -28.01 17.59 16.92
C ILE A 124 -27.79 17.00 18.32
N ASN A 125 -27.54 17.83 19.34
CA ASN A 125 -27.53 17.36 20.74
C ASN A 125 -28.85 16.71 21.15
N LYS A 126 -29.99 17.31 20.77
CA LYS A 126 -31.32 16.72 21.05
C LYS A 126 -31.51 15.39 20.30
N VAL A 127 -31.04 15.29 19.06
CA VAL A 127 -31.06 14.04 18.28
C VAL A 127 -30.23 12.94 18.95
N LEU A 128 -29.00 13.26 19.39
CA LEU A 128 -28.13 12.30 20.08
C LEU A 128 -28.76 11.83 21.39
N LYS A 129 -29.31 12.74 22.19
CA LYS A 129 -30.03 12.37 23.43
C LYS A 129 -31.26 11.50 23.15
N LYS A 130 -31.97 11.75 22.04
CA LYS A 130 -33.09 10.89 21.60
C LYS A 130 -32.60 9.49 21.21
N TYR A 131 -31.44 9.36 20.57
CA TYR A 131 -30.86 8.04 20.25
C TYR A 131 -30.35 7.32 21.49
N GLU A 132 -29.79 8.05 22.45
CA GLU A 132 -29.38 7.52 23.75
C GLU A 132 -30.55 6.87 24.50
N MET A 133 -31.71 7.53 24.55
CA MET A 133 -32.90 7.01 25.22
C MET A 133 -33.59 5.87 24.44
N LYS A 134 -33.30 5.72 23.14
CA LYS A 134 -33.95 4.72 22.26
C LYS A 134 -33.35 3.33 22.35
N SER A 135 -32.18 3.18 22.97
CA SER A 135 -31.49 1.90 23.05
C SER A 135 -30.89 1.69 24.43
N SER A 136 -31.16 0.53 25.03
CA SER A 136 -30.60 0.13 26.32
C SER A 136 -29.06 0.04 26.29
N LEU A 137 -28.47 -0.24 25.13
CA LEU A 137 -27.00 -0.28 24.96
C LEU A 137 -26.37 1.11 25.02
N LEU A 138 -27.10 2.14 24.57
CA LEU A 138 -26.68 3.53 24.57
C LEU A 138 -27.07 4.27 25.86
N ALA A 139 -27.99 3.74 26.66
CA ALA A 139 -28.40 4.35 27.92
C ALA A 139 -27.21 4.55 28.86
N GLY A 140 -27.09 5.76 29.44
CA GLY A 140 -26.01 6.12 30.36
C GLY A 140 -24.67 6.42 29.69
N THR A 141 -24.62 6.44 28.35
CA THR A 141 -23.41 6.82 27.61
C THR A 141 -23.23 8.32 27.48
N ASN A 142 -24.18 9.17 27.87
CA ASN A 142 -24.11 10.63 27.78
C ASN A 142 -23.63 11.07 26.38
N LEU A 143 -24.48 10.87 25.36
CA LEU A 143 -24.10 11.11 23.97
C LEU A 143 -24.09 12.60 23.66
N TYR A 144 -22.91 13.13 23.35
CA TYR A 144 -22.74 14.49 22.85
C TYR A 144 -21.67 14.55 21.74
N PRO A 145 -21.66 15.60 20.90
CA PRO A 145 -20.84 15.64 19.69
C PRO A 145 -19.33 15.49 19.95
N HIS A 146 -18.82 16.04 21.07
CA HIS A 146 -17.41 15.87 21.42
C HIS A 146 -17.07 14.42 21.81
N LYS A 147 -18.01 13.65 22.37
CA LYS A 147 -17.80 12.21 22.68
C LYS A 147 -17.58 11.38 21.42
N LEU A 148 -18.31 11.68 20.34
CA LEU A 148 -18.10 11.04 19.02
C LEU A 148 -16.71 11.33 18.45
N ARG A 149 -16.28 12.59 18.55
CA ARG A 149 -14.95 13.01 18.10
C ARG A 149 -13.83 12.43 18.97
N HIS A 150 -14.02 12.33 20.28
CA HIS A 150 -13.09 11.63 21.16
C HIS A 150 -13.02 10.14 20.82
N THR A 151 -14.14 9.53 20.45
CA THR A 151 -14.19 8.15 19.99
C THR A 151 -13.34 7.97 18.74
N PHE A 152 -13.47 8.84 17.73
CA PHE A 152 -12.60 8.83 16.54
C PHE A 152 -11.11 8.94 16.89
N ALA A 153 -10.75 9.88 17.78
CA ALA A 153 -9.36 10.06 18.21
C ALA A 153 -8.81 8.80 18.92
N THR A 154 -9.60 8.20 19.79
CA THR A 154 -9.27 6.95 20.48
C THR A 154 -9.12 5.80 19.49
N MET A 155 -10.02 5.68 18.50
CA MET A 155 -9.93 4.63 17.50
C MET A 155 -8.67 4.75 16.64
N LEU A 156 -8.33 5.96 16.18
CA LEU A 156 -7.08 6.19 15.44
C LEU A 156 -5.85 5.81 16.29
N ARG A 157 -5.88 6.15 17.58
CA ARG A 157 -4.81 5.78 18.51
C ARG A 157 -4.72 4.27 18.72
N THR A 158 -5.85 3.57 18.87
CA THR A 158 -5.88 2.10 18.98
C THR A 158 -5.34 1.43 17.72
N GLU A 159 -5.47 2.06 16.55
CA GLU A 159 -4.86 1.59 15.30
C GLU A 159 -3.38 1.96 15.14
N GLY A 160 -2.80 2.68 16.10
CA GLY A 160 -1.39 3.06 16.11
C GLY A 160 -1.07 4.36 15.38
N ALA A 161 -2.03 5.28 15.24
CA ALA A 161 -1.76 6.60 14.67
C ALA A 161 -0.84 7.43 15.58
N LYS A 162 0.14 8.14 15.01
CA LYS A 162 1.01 9.05 15.77
C LYS A 162 0.19 10.23 16.30
N THR A 163 0.60 10.78 17.43
CA THR A 163 -0.06 11.95 18.04
C THR A 163 -0.13 13.15 17.09
N GLU A 164 0.87 13.31 16.22
CA GLU A 164 0.92 14.33 15.16
C GLU A 164 -0.15 14.11 14.09
N ASP A 165 -0.30 12.89 13.58
CA ASP A 165 -1.34 12.54 12.59
C ASP A 165 -2.75 12.73 13.17
N ILE A 166 -2.95 12.38 14.44
CA ILE A 166 -4.20 12.61 15.16
C ILE A 166 -4.45 14.12 15.33
N LYS A 167 -3.40 14.89 15.63
CA LYS A 167 -3.48 16.36 15.77
C LYS A 167 -3.84 17.03 14.46
N ASP A 168 -3.30 16.56 13.34
CA ASP A 168 -3.57 17.07 12.00
C ASP A 168 -4.98 16.71 11.54
N ALA A 169 -5.42 15.46 11.76
CA ALA A 169 -6.78 15.00 11.46
C ALA A 169 -7.85 15.77 12.26
N LEU A 170 -7.55 16.13 13.50
CA LEU A 170 -8.46 16.87 14.39
C LEU A 170 -8.30 18.40 14.28
N GLY A 171 -7.14 18.91 13.91
CA GLY A 171 -6.85 20.35 13.82
C GLY A 171 -6.76 21.08 15.18
N HIS A 172 -5.98 20.55 16.15
CA HIS A 172 -5.74 21.19 17.46
C HIS A 172 -4.44 22.04 17.49
N GLN A 173 -4.39 23.11 18.31
CA GLN A 173 -3.17 23.94 18.50
C GLN A 173 -2.27 23.43 19.62
N ASN A 174 -2.82 23.23 20.83
CA ASN A 174 -2.08 22.73 22.00
C ASN A 174 -2.69 21.40 22.48
N ILE A 175 -1.82 20.49 22.94
CA ILE A 175 -2.19 19.24 23.60
C ILE A 175 -2.07 19.47 25.11
N SER A 176 -3.18 19.61 25.79
CA SER A 176 -3.25 19.39 27.24
C SER A 176 -4.53 18.63 27.54
N THR A 177 -4.42 17.31 27.59
CA THR A 177 -5.03 16.42 28.61
C THR A 177 -4.87 14.94 28.18
N SER A 178 -4.07 14.22 28.97
CA SER A 178 -4.13 12.79 29.20
C SER A 178 -4.02 11.85 27.99
N LEU A 179 -2.94 11.98 27.22
CA LEU A 179 -2.56 10.98 26.22
C LEU A 179 -1.25 10.32 26.64
N ILE A 180 -1.38 9.18 27.31
CA ILE A 180 -0.27 8.27 27.66
C ILE A 180 0.49 7.88 26.37
N TYR A 181 1.81 7.93 26.43
CA TYR A 181 2.70 7.76 25.27
C TYR A 181 2.69 6.33 24.71
N ALA A 182 2.73 6.20 23.38
CA ALA A 182 3.14 4.98 22.69
C ALA A 182 3.85 5.39 21.39
N HIS A 183 5.07 4.89 21.17
CA HIS A 183 5.88 5.11 19.97
C HIS A 183 5.79 3.88 19.07
N GLN A 184 5.13 3.97 17.91
CA GLN A 184 5.18 2.93 16.87
C GLN A 184 5.02 3.54 15.45
N GLU A 185 5.34 2.70 14.45
CA GLU A 185 5.67 2.97 13.04
C GLU A 185 4.66 3.81 12.20
N PRO A 186 5.12 4.49 11.12
CA PRO A 186 4.30 5.42 10.34
C PRO A 186 3.29 4.69 9.43
N LYS A 187 2.01 4.66 9.84
CA LYS A 187 0.88 4.33 8.95
C LYS A 187 0.33 5.61 8.32
N THR A 188 -0.06 5.59 7.05
CA THR A 188 -0.72 6.77 6.43
C THR A 188 -2.10 7.00 7.06
N LEU A 189 -2.47 8.27 7.28
CA LEU A 189 -3.73 8.65 7.93
C LEU A 189 -4.97 8.00 7.29
N LYS A 190 -4.93 7.74 5.97
CA LYS A 190 -6.01 7.09 5.22
C LYS A 190 -6.21 5.63 5.62
N GLU A 191 -5.14 4.88 5.78
CA GLU A 191 -5.21 3.47 6.21
C GLU A 191 -5.68 3.36 7.66
N LEU A 192 -5.23 4.28 8.52
CA LEU A 192 -5.65 4.36 9.90
C LEU A 192 -7.14 4.67 10.04
N VAL A 193 -7.67 5.62 9.27
CA VAL A 193 -9.10 5.95 9.23
C VAL A 193 -9.92 4.76 8.71
N GLU A 194 -9.47 4.08 7.65
CA GLU A 194 -10.19 2.93 7.08
C GLU A 194 -10.17 1.71 8.01
N ALA A 195 -9.04 1.44 8.69
CA ALA A 195 -8.90 0.32 9.62
C ALA A 195 -9.70 0.54 10.91
N SER A 196 -9.66 1.76 11.47
CA SER A 196 -10.41 2.11 12.68
C SER A 196 -11.92 2.00 12.47
N THR A 197 -12.41 2.33 11.28
CA THR A 197 -13.84 2.46 11.00
C THR A 197 -14.51 1.20 10.44
N ASN A 198 -13.77 0.27 9.83
CA ASN A 198 -14.33 -0.95 9.20
C ASN A 198 -14.80 -2.03 10.18
N ARG A 199 -14.70 -1.81 11.50
CA ARG A 199 -15.15 -2.79 12.50
C ARG A 199 -16.68 -2.87 12.71
N HIS A 200 -17.49 -2.03 12.02
CA HIS A 200 -18.92 -1.79 12.28
C HIS A 200 -19.95 -2.60 11.45
N LYS A 201 -19.65 -3.84 11.01
CA LYS A 201 -20.63 -4.65 10.23
C LYS A 201 -21.38 -5.63 11.14
N PRO A 202 -22.74 -5.61 11.19
CA PRO A 202 -23.51 -6.56 11.99
C PRO A 202 -23.44 -7.98 11.39
N LYS A 203 -23.07 -8.97 12.21
CA LYS A 203 -23.11 -10.40 11.87
C LYS A 203 -24.52 -10.96 12.12
N THR A 204 -25.44 -10.88 11.15
CA THR A 204 -26.74 -11.58 11.22
C THR A 204 -26.73 -12.88 10.41
N LEU A 205 -27.19 -13.95 11.05
CA LEU A 205 -27.06 -15.36 10.62
C LEU A 205 -27.77 -15.68 9.29
N LEU A 206 -28.75 -14.89 8.85
CA LEU A 206 -29.53 -15.14 7.62
C LEU A 206 -28.91 -14.59 6.33
N GLY A 207 -27.79 -13.87 6.41
CA GLY A 207 -26.97 -13.56 5.22
C GLY A 207 -26.19 -14.77 4.70
N LYS A 208 -26.04 -15.84 5.50
CA LYS A 208 -25.16 -16.98 5.21
C LYS A 208 -25.67 -17.90 4.10
N LEU A 209 -26.98 -17.93 3.79
CA LEU A 209 -27.49 -18.84 2.76
C LEU A 209 -27.50 -18.24 1.34
N LYS A 210 -27.61 -16.91 1.18
CA LYS A 210 -27.45 -16.25 -0.13
C LYS A 210 -26.04 -15.72 -0.42
N GLN A 211 -25.13 -15.75 0.57
CA GLN A 211 -23.67 -15.62 0.36
C GLN A 211 -22.95 -16.97 0.22
N GLY A 212 -23.68 -18.09 0.20
CA GLY A 212 -23.12 -19.44 0.04
C GLY A 212 -22.47 -19.73 -1.31
N ILE A 213 -22.66 -18.86 -2.31
CA ILE A 213 -22.06 -19.02 -3.65
C ILE A 213 -21.01 -17.92 -3.94
N SER A 214 -20.93 -16.87 -3.11
CA SER A 214 -20.03 -15.71 -3.37
C SER A 214 -19.01 -15.41 -2.25
N GLN A 215 -18.92 -16.21 -1.18
CA GLN A 215 -18.00 -15.92 -0.06
C GLN A 215 -17.08 -17.07 0.39
N ARG A 216 -16.96 -18.16 -0.37
CA ARG A 216 -16.04 -19.25 0.01
C ARG A 216 -14.55 -18.97 -0.25
N VAL A 217 -14.13 -17.73 -0.59
CA VAL A 217 -12.72 -17.43 -0.96
C VAL A 217 -12.07 -16.26 -0.19
N THR A 218 -12.72 -15.60 0.78
CA THR A 218 -12.13 -14.37 1.37
C THR A 218 -11.90 -14.34 2.88
N SER A 219 -11.87 -15.46 3.60
CA SER A 219 -11.62 -15.42 5.05
C SER A 219 -10.72 -16.52 5.63
N VAL A 220 -9.54 -16.75 5.06
CA VAL A 220 -8.45 -17.45 5.78
C VAL A 220 -7.26 -16.56 6.13
N PHE A 221 -7.06 -15.40 5.49
CA PHE A 221 -5.92 -14.54 5.85
C PHE A 221 -6.29 -13.41 6.81
N ARG A 222 -6.20 -13.75 8.10
CA ARG A 222 -5.90 -12.82 9.20
C ARG A 222 -4.51 -12.24 8.95
N LYS A 223 -4.40 -10.91 8.98
CA LYS A 223 -3.18 -10.15 8.74
C LYS A 223 -2.42 -10.03 10.06
N ASP A 224 -1.36 -10.81 10.25
CA ASP A 224 -0.25 -10.38 11.07
C ASP A 224 0.49 -9.29 10.31
N LYS A 225 0.64 -8.13 10.95
CA LYS A 225 1.50 -7.03 10.47
C LYS A 225 2.76 -7.06 11.33
N THR A 226 3.77 -7.79 10.88
CA THR A 226 5.15 -7.34 10.98
C THR A 226 5.53 -6.72 9.65
N VAL A 227 5.89 -5.44 9.67
CA VAL A 227 6.65 -4.80 8.59
C VAL A 227 8.11 -5.21 8.86
N LEU A 228 8.88 -5.85 7.97
CA LEU A 228 9.51 -5.38 6.72
C LEU A 228 10.16 -6.60 6.04
N PRO A 229 10.14 -6.74 4.70
CA PRO A 229 11.02 -5.98 3.81
C PRO A 229 10.22 -5.18 2.76
N ASN A 230 10.92 -4.42 1.91
CA ASN A 230 10.42 -3.46 0.91
C ASN A 230 9.32 -3.98 -0.03
N ILE A 231 8.09 -4.09 0.46
CA ILE A 231 6.93 -4.26 -0.39
C ILE A 231 6.66 -2.91 -1.06
N ASN A 232 6.99 -2.81 -2.34
CA ASN A 232 6.36 -1.84 -3.24
C ASN A 232 4.84 -1.95 -3.04
N VAL A 233 4.27 -0.97 -2.34
CA VAL A 233 2.82 -0.81 -2.19
C VAL A 233 2.30 -0.33 -3.54
N LEU A 234 2.10 -1.28 -4.47
CA LEU A 234 1.28 -1.04 -5.64
C LEU A 234 -0.16 -0.97 -5.19
N GLY A 235 -0.68 0.26 -5.21
CA GLY A 235 -2.06 0.57 -4.88
C GLY A 235 -3.04 -0.12 -5.82
N ARG A 236 -4.22 -0.42 -5.26
CA ARG A 236 -5.53 -0.37 -5.92
C ARG A 236 -5.53 -0.71 -7.41
N ASN A 237 -5.50 -1.99 -7.71
CA ASN A 237 -6.43 -2.67 -8.60
C ASN A 237 -6.11 -4.15 -8.42
N SER A 238 -7.07 -4.96 -7.99
CA SER A 238 -6.93 -6.41 -8.12
C SER A 238 -6.94 -6.71 -9.62
N LEU A 239 -5.76 -6.65 -10.24
CA LEU A 239 -5.52 -7.13 -11.58
C LEU A 239 -5.92 -8.59 -11.58
N THR A 240 -7.14 -8.87 -12.05
CA THR A 240 -7.54 -10.24 -12.35
C THR A 240 -6.54 -10.76 -13.37
N MET A 241 -5.84 -11.84 -13.06
CA MET A 241 -4.98 -12.49 -14.05
C MET A 241 -5.80 -12.78 -15.30
N VAL A 242 -5.36 -12.19 -16.41
CA VAL A 242 -5.93 -12.46 -17.72
C VAL A 242 -4.95 -13.35 -18.45
N GLY A 243 -5.45 -14.48 -18.95
CA GLY A 243 -4.61 -15.53 -19.50
C GLY A 243 -3.82 -16.30 -18.44
N ARG A 244 -2.83 -17.07 -18.91
CA ARG A 244 -1.83 -17.81 -18.10
C ARG A 244 -2.33 -18.90 -17.16
N LYS A 245 -3.46 -19.52 -17.52
CA LYS A 245 -3.99 -20.67 -16.78
C LYS A 245 -3.03 -21.87 -16.81
N LYS A 246 -2.30 -22.07 -17.91
CA LYS A 246 -1.38 -23.20 -18.07
C LYS A 246 -0.19 -23.07 -17.12
N GLU A 247 0.45 -21.91 -17.12
CA GLU A 247 1.63 -21.58 -16.32
C GLU A 247 1.28 -21.54 -14.83
N MET A 248 0.09 -21.04 -14.47
CA MET A 248 -0.40 -21.12 -13.09
C MET A 248 -0.65 -22.57 -12.65
N THR A 249 -1.23 -23.41 -13.53
CA THR A 249 -1.45 -24.83 -13.21
C THR A 249 -0.14 -25.57 -13.04
N GLN A 250 0.86 -25.30 -13.90
CA GLN A 250 2.22 -25.83 -13.76
C GLN A 250 2.85 -25.39 -12.44
N LEU A 251 2.81 -24.09 -12.13
CA LEU A 251 3.36 -23.54 -10.88
C LEU A 251 2.72 -24.16 -9.64
N LEU A 252 1.39 -24.30 -9.62
CA LEU A 252 0.68 -24.96 -8.52
C LEU A 252 1.04 -26.44 -8.41
N SER A 253 1.18 -27.14 -9.54
CA SER A 253 1.56 -28.55 -9.54
C SER A 253 2.98 -28.77 -9.01
N ALA A 254 3.92 -27.89 -9.37
CA ALA A 254 5.30 -27.91 -8.89
C ALA A 254 5.37 -27.67 -7.37
N VAL A 255 4.66 -26.65 -6.90
CA VAL A 255 4.60 -26.29 -5.47
C VAL A 255 3.92 -27.39 -4.65
N ASN A 256 2.87 -28.03 -5.16
CA ASN A 256 2.22 -29.15 -4.49
C ASN A 256 3.10 -30.40 -4.43
N ARG A 257 4.07 -30.53 -5.33
CA ARG A 257 5.09 -31.60 -5.32
C ARG A 257 6.35 -31.20 -4.56
N ASP A 258 6.34 -30.06 -3.87
CA ASP A 258 7.48 -29.48 -3.15
C ASP A 258 8.73 -29.29 -4.02
N ILE A 259 8.53 -28.91 -5.29
CA ILE A 259 9.60 -28.64 -6.24
C ILE A 259 9.92 -27.14 -6.21
N ASN A 260 11.20 -26.82 -6.00
CA ASN A 260 11.70 -25.46 -6.11
C ASN A 260 11.46 -24.94 -7.54
N THR A 261 10.88 -23.75 -7.69
CA THR A 261 10.42 -23.26 -8.99
C THR A 261 10.94 -21.85 -9.26
N ILE A 262 11.37 -21.60 -10.50
CA ILE A 262 11.78 -20.28 -10.96
C ILE A 262 10.94 -19.83 -12.17
N ILE A 263 10.39 -18.63 -12.06
CA ILE A 263 9.60 -17.99 -13.11
C ILE A 263 10.53 -17.05 -13.88
N LEU A 264 10.77 -17.36 -15.15
CA LEU A 264 11.65 -16.63 -16.06
C LEU A 264 10.84 -15.78 -17.02
N GLY A 265 11.42 -14.71 -17.58
CA GLY A 265 10.75 -13.90 -18.60
C GLY A 265 11.14 -12.43 -18.54
N ASP A 266 10.83 -11.68 -19.60
CA ASP A 266 11.27 -10.30 -19.73
C ASP A 266 10.63 -9.34 -18.71
N THR A 267 11.10 -8.10 -18.71
CA THR A 267 10.55 -7.08 -17.82
C THR A 267 9.10 -6.77 -18.19
N GLY A 268 8.21 -6.75 -17.19
CA GLY A 268 6.82 -6.35 -17.40
C GLY A 268 5.90 -7.46 -17.90
N VAL A 269 6.42 -8.65 -18.21
CA VAL A 269 5.57 -9.78 -18.62
C VAL A 269 4.58 -10.17 -17.53
N GLY A 270 4.78 -9.86 -16.25
CA GLY A 270 3.82 -10.15 -15.17
C GLY A 270 4.22 -11.33 -14.27
N LYS A 271 5.53 -11.55 -14.10
CA LYS A 271 6.11 -12.53 -13.16
C LYS A 271 5.61 -12.33 -11.73
N SER A 272 5.68 -11.09 -11.22
CA SER A 272 5.22 -10.74 -9.87
C SER A 272 3.72 -11.03 -9.67
N MET A 273 2.91 -10.85 -10.71
CA MET A 273 1.47 -11.10 -10.67
C MET A 273 1.14 -12.60 -10.64
N LEU A 274 1.94 -13.43 -11.32
CA LEU A 274 1.86 -14.90 -11.22
C LEU A 274 2.25 -15.35 -9.80
N LEU A 275 3.33 -14.81 -9.25
CA LEU A 275 3.81 -15.09 -7.90
C LEU A 275 2.77 -14.68 -6.83
N GLU A 276 2.19 -13.49 -6.92
CA GLU A 276 1.11 -13.06 -6.01
C GLU A 276 -0.14 -13.95 -6.09
N SER A 277 -0.45 -14.44 -7.29
CA SER A 277 -1.62 -15.31 -7.49
C SER A 277 -1.37 -16.70 -6.93
N LEU A 278 -0.14 -17.20 -6.98
CA LEU A 278 0.27 -18.42 -6.28
C LEU A 278 0.06 -18.27 -4.77
N ILE A 279 0.53 -17.18 -4.17
CA ILE A 279 0.38 -16.91 -2.73
C ILE A 279 -1.09 -16.96 -2.29
N LYS A 280 -1.99 -16.45 -3.14
CA LYS A 280 -3.44 -16.46 -2.87
C LYS A 280 -4.08 -17.83 -3.06
N SER A 281 -3.52 -18.69 -3.91
CA SER A 281 -4.16 -19.94 -4.36
C SER A 281 -3.57 -21.20 -3.74
N SER A 282 -2.32 -21.14 -3.25
CA SER A 282 -1.60 -22.32 -2.74
C SER A 282 -2.11 -22.82 -1.38
N GLY A 283 -2.75 -21.96 -0.58
CA GLY A 283 -3.23 -22.30 0.76
C GLY A 283 -2.13 -22.60 1.80
N ARG A 284 -0.86 -22.57 1.40
CA ARG A 284 0.32 -22.79 2.26
C ARG A 284 0.81 -21.49 2.89
N LYS A 285 1.52 -21.59 4.01
CA LYS A 285 2.17 -20.44 4.64
C LYS A 285 3.31 -19.95 3.74
N VAL A 286 3.33 -18.65 3.40
CA VAL A 286 4.35 -18.07 2.51
C VAL A 286 5.12 -16.97 3.23
N LEU A 287 6.44 -17.03 3.12
CA LEU A 287 7.38 -16.00 3.57
C LEU A 287 7.90 -15.25 2.34
N LYS A 288 7.65 -13.94 2.28
CA LYS A 288 7.95 -13.11 1.11
C LYS A 288 9.27 -12.35 1.28
N PHE A 289 10.08 -12.37 0.24
CA PHE A 289 11.36 -11.68 0.12
C PHE A 289 11.37 -10.87 -1.17
N ASP A 290 11.70 -9.58 -1.09
CA ASP A 290 11.71 -8.72 -2.29
C ASP A 290 12.95 -8.97 -3.15
N ASP A 291 14.12 -9.11 -2.52
CA ASP A 291 15.36 -9.45 -3.21
C ASP A 291 16.30 -10.26 -2.32
N THR A 292 17.41 -10.69 -2.93
CA THR A 292 18.53 -11.32 -2.22
C THR A 292 19.55 -10.31 -1.68
N ARG A 293 19.38 -9.00 -1.97
CA ARG A 293 20.30 -7.92 -1.56
C ARG A 293 19.92 -7.43 -0.16
N GLY A 294 20.47 -8.11 0.85
CA GLY A 294 20.12 -7.87 2.25
C GLY A 294 19.39 -9.04 2.90
N LEU A 295 19.60 -10.25 2.36
CA LEU A 295 19.05 -11.51 2.87
C LEU A 295 19.17 -11.65 4.39
N LYS A 296 20.27 -11.20 5.00
CA LYS A 296 20.45 -11.19 6.47
C LYS A 296 19.30 -10.48 7.17
N LYS A 297 18.97 -9.26 6.76
CA LYS A 297 17.89 -8.46 7.39
C LYS A 297 16.55 -9.15 7.22
N SER A 298 16.25 -9.65 6.02
CA SER A 298 14.98 -10.32 5.73
C SER A 298 14.83 -11.63 6.51
N LEU A 299 15.89 -12.42 6.64
CA LEU A 299 15.90 -13.65 7.44
C LEU A 299 15.80 -13.36 8.94
N THR A 300 16.52 -12.35 9.45
CA THR A 300 16.39 -11.90 10.84
C THR A 300 14.96 -11.48 11.16
N ASN A 301 14.34 -10.66 10.30
CA ASN A 301 12.96 -10.22 10.48
C ASN A 301 11.98 -11.39 10.44
N THR A 302 12.18 -12.33 9.52
CA THR A 302 11.37 -13.54 9.40
C THR A 302 11.46 -14.38 10.67
N LEU A 303 12.68 -14.59 11.16
CA LEU A 303 12.92 -15.34 12.38
C LEU A 303 12.26 -14.67 13.59
N LEU A 304 12.37 -13.34 13.72
CA LEU A 304 11.71 -12.55 14.77
C LEU A 304 10.17 -12.62 14.68
N LEU A 305 9.60 -12.58 13.49
CA LEU A 305 8.16 -12.75 13.26
C LEU A 305 7.69 -14.13 13.73
N LEU A 306 8.41 -15.20 13.33
CA LEU A 306 8.06 -16.55 13.74
C LEU A 306 8.19 -16.72 15.27
N PHE A 307 9.19 -16.10 15.88
CA PHE A 307 9.30 -16.02 17.34
C PHE A 307 8.07 -15.34 17.96
N GLU A 308 7.57 -14.23 17.42
CA GLU A 308 6.40 -13.51 17.99
C GLU A 308 5.09 -14.31 17.96
N GLY A 309 4.95 -15.26 17.03
CA GLY A 309 3.72 -16.04 16.85
C GLY A 309 3.58 -17.30 17.72
N ASP A 310 4.68 -17.96 18.12
CA ASP A 310 4.65 -19.30 18.73
C ASP A 310 5.62 -19.42 19.94
N LYS A 311 5.38 -18.58 20.95
CA LYS A 311 6.47 -17.95 21.74
C LYS A 311 6.74 -18.54 23.14
N GLU A 312 6.81 -19.86 23.30
CA GLU A 312 7.40 -20.46 24.51
C GLU A 312 8.37 -21.62 24.21
N GLU A 313 8.07 -22.51 23.27
CA GLU A 313 8.97 -23.65 22.95
C GLU A 313 10.21 -23.23 22.16
N VAL A 314 10.06 -22.36 21.16
CA VAL A 314 11.19 -21.92 20.31
C VAL A 314 12.23 -21.12 21.14
N LYS A 315 11.74 -20.37 22.13
CA LYS A 315 12.56 -19.61 23.09
C LYS A 315 13.39 -20.55 23.98
N LYS A 316 12.78 -21.65 24.46
CA LYS A 316 13.44 -22.69 25.28
C LYS A 316 14.45 -23.53 24.51
N LEU A 317 14.23 -23.75 23.21
CA LEU A 317 15.12 -24.56 22.35
C LEU A 317 16.41 -23.81 21.95
N MET A 318 16.33 -22.51 21.67
CA MET A 318 17.46 -21.76 21.09
C MET A 318 18.22 -20.87 22.09
N PHE A 319 17.54 -20.36 23.12
CA PHE A 319 18.11 -19.37 24.05
C PHE A 319 17.65 -19.64 25.48
N ARG A 320 18.17 -20.71 26.09
CA ARG A 320 17.80 -21.14 27.46
C ARG A 320 17.97 -20.05 28.54
N ASP A 321 18.86 -19.07 28.32
CA ASP A 321 19.29 -18.11 29.35
C ASP A 321 19.25 -16.62 28.93
N VAL A 322 18.39 -16.23 27.98
CA VAL A 322 18.41 -14.84 27.43
C VAL A 322 17.06 -14.13 27.62
N GLU A 323 17.10 -12.92 28.20
CA GLU A 323 15.93 -12.04 28.31
C GLU A 323 15.40 -11.62 26.92
N GLU A 324 14.09 -11.41 26.80
CA GLU A 324 13.43 -11.13 25.52
C GLU A 324 13.95 -9.86 24.81
N LYS A 325 14.51 -8.91 25.58
CA LYS A 325 15.12 -7.67 25.06
C LYS A 325 16.48 -7.91 24.38
N ASP A 326 17.20 -8.96 24.75
CA ASP A 326 18.55 -9.23 24.25
C ASP A 326 18.59 -10.18 23.05
N ILE A 327 17.48 -10.88 22.77
CA ILE A 327 17.35 -11.81 21.64
C ILE A 327 17.55 -11.08 20.31
N GLN A 328 16.96 -9.90 20.13
CA GLN A 328 17.14 -9.12 18.90
C GLN A 328 18.60 -8.70 18.70
N ILE A 329 19.28 -8.29 19.77
CA ILE A 329 20.69 -7.91 19.75
C ILE A 329 21.55 -9.11 19.35
N LYS A 330 21.28 -10.29 19.92
CA LYS A 330 22.02 -11.52 19.62
C LYS A 330 21.82 -11.97 18.17
N ILE A 331 20.57 -12.04 17.69
CA ILE A 331 20.28 -12.42 16.29
C ILE A 331 20.92 -11.44 15.30
N SER A 332 20.97 -10.14 15.62
CA SER A 332 21.59 -9.14 14.74
C SER A 332 23.11 -9.33 14.58
N LYS A 333 23.77 -9.88 15.61
CA LYS A 333 25.22 -10.14 15.64
C LYS A 333 25.61 -11.42 14.91
N GLU A 334 24.67 -12.34 14.68
CA GLU A 334 24.91 -13.61 13.99
C GLU A 334 25.22 -13.45 12.49
N ASN A 335 25.90 -14.45 11.92
CA ASN A 335 26.12 -14.53 10.48
C ASN A 335 24.83 -15.00 9.77
N THR A 336 24.64 -14.57 8.52
CA THR A 336 23.50 -14.93 7.66
C THR A 336 23.28 -16.45 7.57
N LEU A 337 24.37 -17.23 7.52
CA LEU A 337 24.31 -18.69 7.46
C LEU A 337 23.73 -19.29 8.75
N ASN A 338 24.14 -18.78 9.91
CA ASN A 338 23.63 -19.25 11.21
C ASN A 338 22.15 -18.90 11.36
N ILE A 339 21.75 -17.69 10.94
CA ILE A 339 20.35 -17.26 10.96
C ILE A 339 19.49 -18.17 10.08
N ALA A 340 19.97 -18.58 8.91
CA ALA A 340 19.27 -19.54 8.06
C ALA A 340 19.15 -20.93 8.70
N LYS A 341 20.23 -21.44 9.30
CA LYS A 341 20.19 -22.73 10.04
C LYS A 341 19.22 -22.69 11.21
N MET A 342 19.20 -21.58 11.96
CA MET A 342 18.22 -21.34 13.02
C MET A 342 16.79 -21.33 12.47
N LEU A 343 16.56 -20.71 11.31
CA LEU A 343 15.24 -20.71 10.68
C LEU A 343 14.79 -22.14 10.34
N CYS A 344 15.69 -22.97 9.80
CA CYS A 344 15.40 -24.37 9.48
C CYS A 344 15.13 -25.23 10.73
N SER A 345 15.78 -24.95 11.86
CA SER A 345 15.54 -25.72 13.09
C SER A 345 14.27 -25.32 13.84
N VAL A 346 13.67 -24.16 13.52
CA VAL A 346 12.41 -23.69 14.10
C VAL A 346 11.19 -24.13 13.28
N CYS A 347 11.32 -24.21 11.96
CA CYS A 347 10.21 -24.56 11.07
C CYS A 347 10.18 -26.05 10.76
N GLU A 348 9.00 -26.64 10.56
CA GLU A 348 8.91 -28.01 10.07
C GLU A 348 9.37 -28.10 8.59
N HIS A 349 9.83 -29.29 8.19
CA HIS A 349 10.35 -29.52 6.83
C HIS A 349 9.26 -29.27 5.79
N LYS A 350 9.54 -28.39 4.82
CA LYS A 350 8.63 -27.97 3.75
C LYS A 350 7.31 -27.39 4.28
N GLU A 351 7.29 -26.82 5.47
CA GLU A 351 6.07 -26.16 5.98
C GLU A 351 5.76 -24.86 5.23
N TYR A 352 6.81 -24.07 4.94
CA TYR A 352 6.70 -22.74 4.32
C TYR A 352 7.21 -22.71 2.88
N ILE A 353 6.57 -21.84 2.09
CA ILE A 353 7.10 -21.42 0.79
C ILE A 353 7.91 -20.14 0.97
N LEU A 354 9.13 -20.08 0.44
CA LEU A 354 9.91 -18.84 0.35
C LEU A 354 9.72 -18.22 -1.03
N SER A 355 9.06 -17.06 -1.06
CA SER A 355 8.73 -16.34 -2.28
C SER A 355 9.72 -15.20 -2.53
N PHE A 356 10.52 -15.27 -3.59
CA PHE A 356 11.49 -14.24 -3.97
C PHE A 356 11.04 -13.46 -5.22
N GLU A 357 10.85 -12.14 -5.10
CA GLU A 357 10.45 -11.34 -6.28
C GLU A 357 11.57 -11.20 -7.31
N ASN A 358 12.83 -11.17 -6.89
CA ASN A 358 13.97 -11.03 -7.80
C ASN A 358 15.17 -11.91 -7.40
N LEU A 359 15.53 -12.85 -8.29
CA LEU A 359 16.69 -13.73 -8.19
C LEU A 359 17.82 -13.39 -9.20
N ASP A 360 17.75 -12.27 -9.91
CA ASP A 360 18.76 -11.90 -10.91
C ASP A 360 20.16 -11.69 -10.26
N ASP A 361 20.21 -11.06 -9.08
CA ASP A 361 21.44 -10.56 -8.45
C ASP A 361 21.80 -11.21 -7.09
N ILE A 362 21.64 -12.53 -6.98
CA ILE A 362 22.20 -13.33 -5.87
C ILE A 362 23.74 -13.22 -5.81
N SER A 363 24.29 -12.87 -4.64
CA SER A 363 25.74 -12.91 -4.40
C SER A 363 26.23 -14.35 -4.16
N PRO A 364 27.50 -14.70 -4.42
CA PRO A 364 28.04 -16.05 -4.13
C PRO A 364 27.87 -16.47 -2.65
N ALA A 365 27.99 -15.53 -1.71
CA ALA A 365 27.75 -15.78 -0.29
C ALA A 365 26.27 -16.11 -0.01
N SER A 366 25.35 -15.43 -0.71
CA SER A 366 23.91 -15.70 -0.61
C SER A 366 23.52 -17.04 -1.24
N VAL A 367 24.23 -17.53 -2.26
CA VAL A 367 23.95 -18.85 -2.87
C VAL A 367 24.02 -19.97 -1.83
N ARG A 368 25.08 -20.01 -1.01
CA ARG A 368 25.22 -21.02 0.05
C ARG A 368 24.07 -21.00 1.07
N VAL A 369 23.59 -19.80 1.38
CA VAL A 369 22.43 -19.63 2.29
C VAL A 369 21.17 -20.14 1.62
N MET A 370 20.97 -19.81 0.35
CA MET A 370 19.82 -20.23 -0.45
C MET A 370 19.80 -21.74 -0.68
N GLU A 371 20.95 -22.41 -0.79
CA GLU A 371 21.06 -23.87 -0.87
C GLU A 371 20.48 -24.54 0.38
N ILE A 372 20.90 -24.11 1.58
CA ILE A 372 20.36 -24.64 2.85
C ILE A 372 18.86 -24.39 2.96
N LEU A 373 18.41 -23.20 2.55
CA LEU A 373 16.97 -22.88 2.57
C LEU A 373 16.19 -23.70 1.54
N ALA A 374 16.77 -24.01 0.38
CA ALA A 374 16.13 -24.77 -0.69
C ALA A 374 15.98 -26.27 -0.37
N GLU A 375 16.80 -26.78 0.55
CA GLU A 375 16.67 -28.13 1.08
C GLU A 375 15.48 -28.24 2.05
N HIS A 376 15.26 -27.22 2.89
CA HIS A 376 14.24 -27.27 3.96
C HIS A 376 12.90 -26.64 3.58
N PHE A 377 12.90 -25.65 2.68
CA PHE A 377 11.72 -24.91 2.25
C PHE A 377 11.49 -25.04 0.75
N VAL A 378 10.25 -24.82 0.32
CA VAL A 378 9.94 -24.72 -1.11
C VAL A 378 10.21 -23.29 -1.58
N ILE A 379 11.20 -23.09 -2.44
CA ILE A 379 11.55 -21.78 -2.97
C ILE A 379 10.81 -21.55 -4.29
N VAL A 380 10.09 -20.42 -4.36
CA VAL A 380 9.53 -19.91 -5.61
C VAL A 380 10.09 -18.52 -5.87
N GLY A 381 10.81 -18.36 -6.97
CA GLY A 381 11.45 -17.09 -7.31
C GLY A 381 11.10 -16.58 -8.70
N THR A 382 11.31 -15.29 -8.95
CA THR A 382 11.28 -14.75 -10.32
C THR A 382 12.65 -14.18 -10.73
N ALA A 383 12.99 -14.37 -12.00
CA ALA A 383 14.20 -13.82 -12.61
C ALA A 383 13.90 -13.42 -14.06
N ARG A 384 14.73 -12.56 -14.65
CA ARG A 384 14.66 -12.25 -16.09
C ARG A 384 15.21 -13.43 -16.90
N MET A 385 16.37 -13.89 -16.50
CA MET A 385 17.11 -14.98 -17.12
C MET A 385 17.86 -15.75 -16.04
N VAL A 386 18.29 -16.98 -16.34
CA VAL A 386 19.16 -17.73 -15.44
C VAL A 386 20.59 -17.19 -15.61
N PRO A 387 21.21 -16.56 -14.60
CA PRO A 387 22.58 -16.08 -14.72
C PRO A 387 23.53 -17.28 -14.82
N VAL A 388 24.46 -17.26 -15.78
CA VAL A 388 25.41 -18.37 -16.03
C VAL A 388 26.19 -18.75 -14.77
N SER A 389 26.58 -17.76 -13.95
CA SER A 389 27.30 -17.96 -12.69
C SER A 389 26.53 -18.72 -11.61
N LYS A 390 25.21 -18.96 -11.80
CA LYS A 390 24.30 -19.53 -10.80
C LYS A 390 23.55 -20.74 -11.33
N ALA A 391 23.94 -21.24 -12.50
CA ALA A 391 23.27 -22.34 -13.18
C ALA A 391 23.27 -23.64 -12.34
N THR A 392 24.29 -23.86 -11.50
CA THR A 392 24.39 -25.01 -10.61
C THR A 392 23.34 -25.00 -9.50
N PHE A 393 23.18 -23.88 -8.78
CA PHE A 393 22.15 -23.74 -7.74
C PHE A 393 20.73 -23.86 -8.33
N LEU A 394 20.50 -23.20 -9.47
CA LEU A 394 19.21 -23.19 -10.14
C LEU A 394 18.97 -24.43 -11.03
N TRP A 395 19.86 -25.44 -10.98
CA TRP A 395 19.70 -26.66 -11.76
C TRP A 395 18.50 -27.48 -11.28
N ASN A 396 18.29 -27.54 -9.96
CA ASN A 396 17.21 -28.30 -9.34
C ASN A 396 15.87 -27.53 -9.32
N PHE A 397 15.79 -26.38 -9.98
CA PHE A 397 14.58 -25.56 -10.04
C PHE A 397 13.78 -25.90 -11.29
N GLU A 398 12.49 -26.17 -11.14
CA GLU A 398 11.55 -26.22 -12.25
C GLU A 398 11.43 -24.83 -12.89
N ARG A 399 11.54 -24.77 -14.21
CA ARG A 399 11.60 -23.50 -14.95
C ARG A 399 10.28 -23.25 -15.64
N ILE A 400 9.63 -22.14 -15.28
CA ILE A 400 8.41 -21.66 -15.95
C ILE A 400 8.76 -20.40 -16.73
N GLN A 401 8.83 -20.53 -18.05
CA GLN A 401 9.11 -19.41 -18.94
C GLN A 401 7.83 -18.62 -19.21
N LEU A 402 7.85 -17.33 -18.92
CA LEU A 402 6.81 -16.38 -19.27
C LEU A 402 7.23 -15.54 -20.48
N SER A 403 6.36 -15.50 -21.48
CA SER A 403 6.40 -14.59 -22.61
C SER A 403 5.33 -13.51 -22.49
N ASN A 404 5.33 -12.55 -23.41
CA ASN A 404 4.22 -11.62 -23.58
C ASN A 404 2.89 -12.36 -23.78
N LEU A 405 1.79 -11.71 -23.43
CA LEU A 405 0.46 -12.30 -23.59
C LEU A 405 0.17 -12.57 -25.07
N SER A 406 -0.55 -13.67 -25.32
CA SER A 406 -1.12 -13.93 -26.64
C SER A 406 -2.07 -12.78 -27.03
N ARG A 407 -2.28 -12.58 -28.34
CA ARG A 407 -3.21 -11.54 -28.83
C ARG A 407 -4.58 -11.63 -28.17
N ASN A 408 -5.10 -12.85 -28.00
CA ASN A 408 -6.40 -13.08 -27.37
C ASN A 408 -6.41 -12.67 -25.89
N ASP A 409 -5.37 -13.06 -25.13
CA ASP A 409 -5.29 -12.72 -23.70
C ASP A 409 -5.03 -11.23 -23.48
N ALA A 410 -4.17 -10.62 -24.31
CA ALA A 410 -3.89 -9.19 -24.27
C ALA A 410 -5.13 -8.38 -24.63
N MET A 411 -5.89 -8.76 -25.66
CA MET A 411 -7.15 -8.11 -26.01
C MET A 411 -8.20 -8.28 -24.90
N GLY A 412 -8.23 -9.44 -24.23
CA GLY A 412 -9.05 -9.65 -23.05
C GLY A 412 -8.67 -8.73 -21.89
N LEU A 413 -7.37 -8.48 -21.69
CA LEU A 413 -6.87 -7.55 -20.67
C LEU A 413 -7.25 -6.11 -21.01
N ILE A 414 -6.98 -5.68 -22.25
CA ILE A 414 -7.32 -4.35 -22.74
C ILE A 414 -8.82 -4.12 -22.59
N PHE A 415 -9.65 -5.02 -23.09
CA PHE A 415 -11.11 -4.89 -23.04
C PHE A 415 -11.65 -4.71 -21.61
N ARG A 416 -11.15 -5.49 -20.64
CA ARG A 416 -11.56 -5.37 -19.24
C ARG A 416 -11.15 -4.05 -18.60
N GLN A 417 -10.07 -3.45 -19.05
CA GLN A 417 -9.53 -2.22 -18.47
C GLN A 417 -10.07 -0.97 -19.17
N THR A 418 -10.46 -1.07 -20.45
CA THR A 418 -10.99 0.06 -21.24
C THR A 418 -12.52 0.05 -21.36
N SER A 419 -13.24 -0.89 -20.74
CA SER A 419 -14.71 -0.99 -20.81
C SER A 419 -15.47 0.23 -20.30
N HIS A 420 -14.80 1.10 -19.53
CA HIS A 420 -15.38 2.31 -18.95
C HIS A 420 -14.97 3.59 -19.69
N PHE A 421 -14.17 3.48 -20.75
CA PHE A 421 -13.66 4.64 -21.47
C PHE A 421 -14.70 5.14 -22.47
N GLU A 422 -14.95 6.45 -22.45
CA GLU A 422 -15.66 7.15 -23.50
C GLU A 422 -14.63 7.53 -24.58
N CYS A 423 -14.70 6.87 -25.73
CA CYS A 423 -13.76 7.08 -26.83
C CYS A 423 -14.49 7.11 -28.17
N GLU A 424 -13.95 7.88 -29.11
CA GLU A 424 -14.50 8.01 -30.46
C GLU A 424 -14.44 6.68 -31.23
N ASP A 425 -13.29 6.01 -31.15
CA ASP A 425 -13.04 4.74 -31.84
C ASP A 425 -12.38 3.71 -30.90
N LEU A 426 -13.23 2.88 -30.30
CA LEU A 426 -12.81 1.82 -29.38
C LEU A 426 -12.05 0.68 -30.09
N ALA A 427 -12.22 0.51 -31.41
CA ALA A 427 -11.49 -0.50 -32.18
C ALA A 427 -10.06 -0.03 -32.46
N HIS A 428 -9.89 1.24 -32.84
CA HIS A 428 -8.59 1.89 -33.00
C HIS A 428 -7.78 1.84 -31.70
N LEU A 429 -8.38 2.27 -30.59
CA LEU A 429 -7.77 2.23 -29.26
C LEU A 429 -7.23 0.84 -28.90
N LYS A 430 -8.03 -0.21 -29.10
CA LYS A 430 -7.61 -1.59 -28.79
C LYS A 430 -6.46 -2.05 -29.66
N THR A 431 -6.49 -1.71 -30.94
CA THR A 431 -5.47 -2.10 -31.91
C THR A 431 -4.15 -1.40 -31.64
N ALA A 432 -4.18 -0.09 -31.41
CA ALA A 432 -3.02 0.72 -31.05
C ALA A 432 -2.37 0.20 -29.76
N LEU A 433 -3.15 -0.07 -28.71
CA LEU A 433 -2.63 -0.64 -27.46
C LEU A 433 -1.96 -2.01 -27.65
N TRP A 434 -2.50 -2.87 -28.50
CA TRP A 434 -1.89 -4.16 -28.81
C TRP A 434 -0.58 -3.99 -29.60
N GLU A 435 -0.59 -3.21 -30.68
CA GLU A 435 0.56 -3.01 -31.56
C GLU A 435 1.73 -2.35 -30.83
N SER A 436 1.45 -1.36 -29.98
CA SER A 436 2.51 -0.68 -29.24
C SER A 436 3.05 -1.51 -28.10
N SER A 437 2.23 -2.36 -27.47
CA SER A 437 2.67 -3.17 -26.33
C SER A 437 3.26 -4.53 -26.72
N GLN A 438 2.95 -5.03 -27.91
CA GLN A 438 3.28 -6.39 -28.35
C GLN A 438 2.90 -7.45 -27.30
N GLY A 439 1.79 -7.22 -26.59
CA GLY A 439 1.28 -8.10 -25.55
C GLY A 439 1.97 -8.00 -24.18
N ASN A 440 2.85 -7.02 -23.95
CA ASN A 440 3.45 -6.79 -22.64
C ASN A 440 2.42 -6.21 -21.65
N PRO A 441 2.00 -6.94 -20.60
CA PRO A 441 0.94 -6.49 -19.69
C PRO A 441 1.25 -5.19 -18.97
N ARG A 442 2.50 -4.99 -18.55
CA ARG A 442 2.90 -3.76 -17.85
C ARG A 442 2.76 -2.56 -18.78
N MET A 443 3.17 -2.69 -20.04
CA MET A 443 3.08 -1.62 -21.02
C MET A 443 1.62 -1.28 -21.34
N ILE A 444 0.77 -2.29 -21.55
CA ILE A 444 -0.68 -2.13 -21.72
C ILE A 444 -1.27 -1.33 -20.56
N LEU A 445 -1.03 -1.77 -19.32
CA LEU A 445 -1.59 -1.12 -18.13
C LEU A 445 -1.09 0.30 -17.94
N GLN A 446 0.18 0.56 -18.27
CA GLN A 446 0.74 1.91 -18.18
C GLN A 446 0.16 2.85 -19.25
N MET A 447 -0.02 2.39 -20.48
CA MET A 447 -0.69 3.17 -21.54
C MET A 447 -2.13 3.49 -21.14
N ILE A 448 -2.87 2.48 -20.64
CA ILE A 448 -4.25 2.66 -20.17
C ILE A 448 -4.32 3.63 -18.98
N ASP A 449 -3.40 3.56 -18.02
CA ASP A 449 -3.34 4.53 -16.92
C ASP A 449 -3.12 5.97 -17.43
N ARG A 450 -2.32 6.15 -18.48
CA ARG A 450 -2.16 7.47 -19.11
C ARG A 450 -3.43 7.91 -19.82
N LEU A 451 -4.00 7.06 -20.67
CA LEU A 451 -5.26 7.35 -21.37
C LEU A 451 -6.41 7.65 -20.41
N SER A 452 -6.44 7.01 -19.24
CA SER A 452 -7.48 7.26 -18.22
C SER A 452 -7.46 8.66 -17.61
N LYS A 453 -6.37 9.42 -17.80
CA LYS A 453 -6.24 10.80 -17.30
C LYS A 453 -6.80 11.82 -18.27
N GLU A 454 -7.01 11.44 -19.53
CA GLU A 454 -7.58 12.30 -20.56
C GLU A 454 -9.11 12.36 -20.40
N SER A 455 -9.67 13.55 -20.60
CA SER A 455 -11.12 13.78 -20.48
C SER A 455 -11.92 13.22 -21.66
N TYR A 456 -11.29 13.10 -22.82
CA TYR A 456 -11.87 12.55 -24.04
C TYR A 456 -10.77 11.91 -24.89
N LEU A 457 -11.07 10.78 -25.53
CA LEU A 457 -10.12 10.00 -26.32
C LEU A 457 -10.48 10.08 -27.81
N ASP A 458 -9.83 10.98 -28.53
CA ASP A 458 -9.81 11.03 -29.99
C ASP A 458 -8.67 10.14 -30.56
N ARG A 459 -8.61 9.99 -31.88
CA ARG A 459 -7.58 9.17 -32.53
C ARG A 459 -6.16 9.71 -32.34
N ASP A 460 -5.99 11.03 -32.31
CA ASP A 460 -4.68 11.68 -32.25
C ASP A 460 -4.05 11.54 -30.85
N VAL A 461 -4.83 11.71 -29.80
CA VAL A 461 -4.43 11.49 -28.40
C VAL A 461 -4.06 10.03 -28.16
N VAL A 462 -4.84 9.10 -28.72
CA VAL A 462 -4.52 7.66 -28.66
C VAL A 462 -3.17 7.41 -29.32
N ASN A 463 -2.99 7.88 -30.56
CA ASN A 463 -1.74 7.70 -31.30
C ASN A 463 -0.56 8.34 -30.57
N GLU A 464 -0.68 9.58 -30.09
CA GLU A 464 0.39 10.28 -29.37
C GLU A 464 0.86 9.48 -28.15
N ILE A 465 -0.08 8.98 -27.33
CA ILE A 465 0.26 8.21 -26.14
C ILE A 465 0.87 6.87 -26.54
N THR A 466 0.32 6.16 -27.52
CA THR A 466 0.80 4.84 -27.93
C THR A 466 2.15 4.90 -28.66
N GLU A 467 2.37 5.92 -29.50
CA GLU A 467 3.61 6.19 -30.22
C GLU A 467 4.73 6.66 -29.30
N THR A 468 4.41 7.47 -28.28
CA THR A 468 5.39 7.85 -27.23
C THR A 468 6.04 6.63 -26.59
N TYR A 469 5.28 5.52 -26.48
CA TYR A 469 5.77 4.26 -25.94
C TYR A 469 6.46 3.37 -26.98
N LEU A 470 6.08 3.46 -28.26
CA LEU A 470 6.74 2.76 -29.37
C LEU A 470 8.10 3.37 -29.74
N GLY A 471 8.27 4.68 -29.59
CA GLY A 471 9.30 5.35 -30.38
C GLY A 471 9.60 6.81 -30.06
N ARG A 472 9.47 7.23 -28.80
CA ARG A 472 10.57 8.02 -28.26
C ARG A 472 11.49 7.06 -27.49
N GLU A 473 12.26 6.29 -28.25
CA GLU A 473 13.69 6.45 -28.07
C GLU A 473 13.88 7.96 -27.96
N LEU A 474 14.12 8.46 -26.75
CA LEU A 474 14.79 9.74 -26.60
C LEU A 474 15.78 9.72 -27.75
N LYS A 475 15.75 10.70 -28.67
CA LYS A 475 16.96 11.04 -29.42
C LYS A 475 18.00 11.02 -28.33
N GLN A 476 18.76 9.94 -28.23
CA GLN A 476 19.82 9.83 -27.26
C GLN A 476 20.67 10.94 -27.80
N LEU A 477 20.62 12.10 -27.15
CA LEU A 477 21.55 13.15 -27.44
C LEU A 477 22.86 12.42 -27.24
N ASP A 478 23.55 12.16 -28.34
CA ASP A 478 24.78 11.42 -28.30
C ASP A 478 25.77 12.35 -27.61
N MET A 479 25.73 12.32 -26.28
CA MET A 479 26.51 13.21 -25.43
C MET A 479 28.00 12.93 -25.62
N SER A 480 28.35 11.81 -26.28
CA SER A 480 29.72 11.46 -26.67
C SER A 480 30.40 12.60 -27.41
N VAL A 481 29.69 13.30 -28.32
CA VAL A 481 30.27 14.42 -29.08
C VAL A 481 30.58 15.60 -28.16
N TYR A 482 29.67 15.94 -27.25
CA TYR A 482 29.84 17.03 -26.28
C TYR A 482 30.95 16.72 -25.25
N PHE A 483 31.02 15.47 -24.79
CA PHE A 483 32.08 15.02 -23.90
C PHE A 483 33.44 14.99 -24.62
N LEU A 484 33.49 14.57 -25.88
CA LEU A 484 34.72 14.57 -26.67
C LEU A 484 35.23 16.00 -26.92
N LEU A 485 34.34 16.95 -27.18
CA LEU A 485 34.68 18.38 -27.27
C LEU A 485 35.15 18.95 -25.92
N LEU A 486 34.48 18.61 -24.82
CA LEU A 486 34.86 19.05 -23.47
C LEU A 486 36.25 18.51 -23.09
N PHE A 487 36.47 17.21 -23.24
CA PHE A 487 37.76 16.59 -22.89
C PHE A 487 38.87 16.98 -23.86
N GLY A 488 38.56 17.17 -25.15
CA GLY A 488 39.49 17.71 -26.14
C GLY A 488 39.93 19.13 -25.79
N GLY A 489 38.99 20.03 -25.48
CA GLY A 489 39.30 21.40 -25.05
C GLY A 489 40.12 21.46 -23.76
N LEU A 490 39.84 20.59 -22.79
CA LEU A 490 40.62 20.49 -21.56
C LEU A 490 42.04 19.94 -21.78
N ALA A 491 42.22 19.02 -22.73
CA ALA A 491 43.55 18.53 -23.12
C ALA A 491 44.37 19.64 -23.81
N VAL A 492 43.74 20.46 -24.65
CA VAL A 492 44.36 21.64 -25.27
C VAL A 492 44.76 22.67 -24.21
N LEU A 493 43.89 22.95 -23.24
CA LEU A 493 44.22 23.86 -22.12
C LEU A 493 45.41 23.37 -21.29
N ARG A 494 45.53 22.05 -21.09
CA ARG A 494 46.70 21.46 -20.43
C ARG A 494 47.97 21.69 -21.25
N TYR A 495 47.92 21.50 -22.57
CA TYR A 495 49.07 21.72 -23.45
C TYR A 495 49.49 23.20 -23.45
N MET A 496 48.54 24.12 -23.63
CA MET A 496 48.79 25.57 -23.58
C MET A 496 49.32 26.01 -22.21
N SER A 497 48.93 25.37 -21.11
CA SER A 497 49.46 25.68 -19.79
C SER A 497 50.97 25.44 -19.65
N ALA A 498 51.52 24.48 -20.41
CA ALA A 498 52.95 24.20 -20.42
C ALA A 498 53.74 25.32 -21.13
N GLU A 499 53.10 25.99 -22.09
CA GLU A 499 53.69 27.03 -22.92
C GLU A 499 53.54 28.44 -22.29
N VAL A 500 52.43 28.68 -21.59
CA VAL A 500 52.13 29.95 -20.90
C VAL A 500 52.73 30.02 -19.48
N GLY A 501 53.32 28.93 -18.98
CA GLY A 501 53.99 28.89 -17.66
C GLY A 501 53.05 29.01 -16.45
N ASN A 502 51.74 28.81 -16.64
CA ASN A 502 50.75 28.97 -15.57
C ASN A 502 50.42 27.62 -14.92
N ASN A 503 50.97 27.38 -13.73
CA ASN A 503 50.83 26.13 -12.99
C ASN A 503 49.39 25.78 -12.60
N SER A 504 48.49 26.77 -12.48
CA SER A 504 47.07 26.55 -12.13
C SER A 504 46.32 25.80 -13.22
N LEU A 505 46.56 26.15 -14.49
CA LEU A 505 45.95 25.49 -15.65
C LEU A 505 46.48 24.06 -15.84
N ARG A 506 47.75 23.83 -15.49
CA ARG A 506 48.40 22.52 -15.52
C ARG A 506 47.83 21.57 -14.47
N PHE A 507 47.53 22.09 -13.27
CA PHE A 507 46.89 21.33 -12.20
C PHE A 507 45.44 20.95 -12.56
N ILE A 508 44.66 21.89 -13.09
CA ILE A 508 43.28 21.65 -13.52
C ILE A 508 43.25 20.61 -14.67
N GLY A 509 44.09 20.78 -15.69
CA GLY A 509 44.19 19.81 -16.79
C GLY A 509 44.70 18.43 -16.38
N GLY A 510 45.57 18.35 -15.37
CA GLY A 510 46.06 17.10 -14.77
C GLY A 510 44.97 16.35 -14.01
N GLY A 511 44.22 17.04 -13.13
CA GLY A 511 43.13 16.44 -12.36
C GLY A 511 42.01 15.88 -13.25
N PHE A 512 41.69 16.56 -14.35
CA PHE A 512 40.67 16.07 -15.30
C PHE A 512 41.14 14.88 -16.16
N MET A 513 42.44 14.73 -16.43
CA MET A 513 42.99 13.54 -17.11
C MET A 513 42.92 12.28 -16.23
N ILE A 514 42.99 12.43 -14.91
CA ILE A 514 42.71 11.33 -14.00
C ILE A 514 41.21 10.98 -14.06
N PHE A 515 40.35 12.00 -14.12
CA PHE A 515 38.90 11.78 -14.27
C PHE A 515 38.55 11.05 -15.58
N THR A 516 39.22 11.32 -16.72
CA THR A 516 38.97 10.61 -17.99
C THR A 516 39.35 9.12 -17.93
N LEU A 517 40.42 8.76 -17.21
CA LEU A 517 40.80 7.36 -16.97
C LEU A 517 39.70 6.59 -16.23
N PHE A 518 39.02 7.22 -15.28
CA PHE A 518 37.88 6.64 -14.56
C PHE A 518 36.54 6.87 -15.25
N ALA A 519 36.46 7.77 -16.23
CA ALA A 519 35.22 8.07 -16.92
C ALA A 519 34.66 6.84 -17.63
N ARG A 520 35.51 5.97 -18.18
CA ARG A 520 35.08 4.69 -18.81
C ARG A 520 34.33 3.77 -17.81
N TYR A 521 34.71 3.79 -16.55
CA TYR A 521 34.03 3.06 -15.47
C TYR A 521 32.66 3.70 -15.15
N PHE A 522 32.58 5.02 -15.08
CA PHE A 522 31.33 5.75 -14.91
C PHE A 522 30.37 5.60 -16.10
N PHE A 523 30.88 5.66 -17.34
CA PHE A 523 30.07 5.52 -18.56
C PHE A 523 29.44 4.13 -18.67
N ASN A 524 30.13 3.07 -18.27
CA ASN A 524 29.55 1.72 -18.22
C ASN A 524 28.44 1.59 -17.15
N SER A 525 28.45 2.44 -16.12
CA SER A 525 27.38 2.53 -15.12
C SER A 525 26.14 3.24 -15.70
N PHE A 526 26.33 4.31 -16.47
CA PHE A 526 25.24 5.03 -17.15
C PHE A 526 24.63 4.24 -18.32
N ARG A 527 25.42 3.42 -19.02
CA ARG A 527 24.93 2.59 -20.14
C ARG A 527 24.07 1.40 -19.71
N ARG A 528 24.00 1.08 -18.41
CA ARG A 528 23.19 -0.02 -17.86
C ARG A 528 21.82 0.40 -17.32
N GLY A 529 21.44 1.67 -17.50
CA GLY A 529 20.08 2.14 -17.21
C GLY A 529 19.21 2.17 -18.47
N ARG A 530 18.32 1.17 -18.59
CA ARG A 530 17.26 1.02 -19.62
C ARG A 530 17.72 0.49 -20.98
N VAL A 531 17.68 -0.84 -21.11
CA VAL A 531 16.99 -1.52 -22.21
C VAL A 531 16.12 -2.59 -21.58
#